data_AF-A0A165A329-F1
#
_entry.id   AF-A0A165A329-F1
#
_cell.length_a   1.000
_cell.length_b   1.000
_cell.length_c   1.000
_cell.angle_alpha   90.00
_cell.angle_beta   90.00
_cell.angle_gamma   90.00
#
_symmetry.space_group_name_H-M   'P 1'
#
loop_
_entity.id
_entity.type
_entity.pdbx_description
1 polymer ?
#
loop_
_entity_poly.entity_id
_entity_poly.type
_entity_poly.pdbx_seq_one_letter_code
_entity_poly.pdbx_strand_id
1 'polypeptide(L)'
;MSGRELVELEYGDDSEKLAFPNRDSARGFEVVDTIKTAVENACSGIVSCADILTIATRDSVLLSGGPNWKVFLGRRDGLVANQTGANSNLAGPTETIQYILTKFTNVGLDLIDVVSLSGFVTSIKFNGS
;
A
#
# COMPACT_ATOMS: atom_id res chain seq x y z
N MET A 1 10.32 12.77 -13.28
CA MET A 1 10.32 12.70 -11.81
C MET A 1 10.99 11.38 -11.44
N SER A 2 12.09 11.42 -10.69
CA SER A 2 12.92 10.23 -10.42
C SER A 2 12.22 9.32 -9.41
N GLY A 3 12.31 7.99 -9.60
CA GLY A 3 11.64 6.97 -8.81
C GLY A 3 12.00 6.88 -7.31
N ARG A 4 12.60 7.92 -6.72
CA ARG A 4 12.68 8.11 -5.25
C ARG A 4 11.32 8.45 -4.63
N GLU A 5 10.39 9.00 -5.42
CA GLU A 5 9.15 9.59 -4.91
C GLU A 5 8.09 8.57 -4.45
N LEU A 6 8.34 7.27 -4.62
CA LEU A 6 7.42 6.21 -4.14
C LEU A 6 7.39 6.08 -2.63
N VAL A 7 8.44 6.54 -1.95
CA VAL A 7 8.59 6.30 -0.51
C VAL A 7 9.33 7.38 0.25
N GLU A 8 9.56 8.52 -0.39
CA GLU A 8 10.39 9.58 0.12
C GLU A 8 9.70 10.92 -0.05
N LEU A 9 8.99 11.29 1.00
CA LEU A 9 9.44 12.52 1.64
C LEU A 9 10.70 12.20 2.44
N GLU A 10 11.79 11.92 1.73
CA GLU A 10 13.12 12.17 2.28
C GLU A 10 13.21 13.70 2.35
N TYR A 11 12.72 14.26 3.46
CA TYR A 11 13.53 15.09 4.33
C TYR A 11 12.69 15.49 5.55
N GLY A 12 12.32 14.53 6.39
CA GLY A 12 11.61 14.87 7.62
C GLY A 12 11.41 13.70 8.56
N ASP A 13 11.39 14.02 9.85
CA ASP A 13 11.07 13.10 10.94
C ASP A 13 9.66 12.48 10.80
N ASP A 14 8.83 12.94 9.85
CA ASP A 14 7.41 12.60 9.65
C ASP A 14 7.13 11.50 8.60
N SER A 15 8.13 10.72 8.18
CA SER A 15 7.92 9.62 7.21
C SER A 15 7.02 8.52 7.78
N GLU A 16 6.03 8.06 6.99
CA GLU A 16 5.16 6.93 7.36
C GLU A 16 5.91 5.61 7.52
N LYS A 17 7.07 5.45 6.87
CA LYS A 17 7.96 4.29 7.09
C LYS A 17 8.42 4.17 8.54
N LEU A 18 8.54 5.30 9.23
CA LEU A 18 8.98 5.36 10.62
C LEU A 18 7.83 5.18 11.62
N ALA A 19 6.58 5.09 11.16
CA ALA A 19 5.42 4.83 12.01
C ALA A 19 5.55 3.43 12.65
N PHE A 20 5.08 3.29 13.90
CA PHE A 20 5.11 2.03 14.65
C PHE A 20 4.61 0.80 13.87
N PRO A 21 3.46 0.85 13.16
CA PRO A 21 2.98 -0.30 12.38
C PRO A 21 3.83 -0.65 11.14
N ASN A 22 4.63 0.31 10.63
CA ASN A 22 5.37 0.15 9.38
C ASN A 22 6.87 -0.13 9.59
N ARG A 23 7.47 0.47 10.63
CA ARG A 23 8.89 0.34 10.94
C ARG A 23 9.26 -1.12 11.14
N ASP A 24 10.29 -1.58 10.44
CA ASP A 24 10.78 -2.96 10.47
C ASP A 24 9.72 -4.03 10.08
N SER A 25 8.65 -3.62 9.39
CA SER A 25 7.52 -4.48 9.01
C SER A 25 7.16 -4.36 7.52
N ALA A 26 6.90 -3.14 7.06
CA ALA A 26 6.62 -2.84 5.65
C ALA A 26 7.87 -3.07 4.79
N ARG A 27 7.68 -3.64 3.59
CA ARG A 27 8.75 -4.10 2.70
C ARG A 27 8.33 -4.08 1.23
N GLY A 28 9.29 -4.28 0.33
CA GLY A 28 9.06 -4.29 -1.13
C GLY A 28 9.22 -2.94 -1.80
N PHE A 29 9.80 -1.96 -1.10
CA PHE A 29 10.06 -0.62 -1.59
C PHE A 29 10.94 -0.63 -2.85
N GLU A 30 11.98 -1.46 -2.85
CA GLU A 30 12.97 -1.57 -3.92
C GLU A 30 12.36 -2.18 -5.20
N VAL A 31 11.37 -3.07 -5.05
CA VAL A 31 10.61 -3.62 -6.18
C VAL A 31 9.78 -2.52 -6.84
N VAL A 32 9.15 -1.69 -6.01
CA VAL A 32 8.32 -0.57 -6.45
C VAL A 32 9.18 0.48 -7.17
N ASP A 33 10.37 0.81 -6.65
CA ASP A 33 11.34 1.71 -7.30
C ASP A 33 11.83 1.17 -8.66
N THR A 34 12.04 -0.14 -8.75
CA THR A 34 12.41 -0.81 -9.99
C THR A 34 11.31 -0.69 -11.04
N ILE A 35 10.05 -0.92 -10.64
CA ILE A 35 8.89 -0.76 -11.52
C ILE A 35 8.79 0.69 -12.00
N LYS A 36 8.89 1.68 -11.10
CA LYS A 36 8.81 3.09 -11.47
C LYS A 36 9.92 3.50 -12.43
N THR A 37 11.15 3.03 -12.21
CA THR A 37 12.27 3.29 -13.13
C THR A 37 11.98 2.73 -14.52
N ALA A 38 11.50 1.49 -14.62
CA ALA A 38 11.14 0.90 -15.90
C ALA A 38 9.99 1.65 -16.60
N VAL A 39 8.98 2.07 -15.84
CA VAL A 39 7.83 2.83 -16.36
C VAL A 39 8.23 4.23 -16.81
N GLU A 40 9.06 4.96 -16.06
CA GLU A 40 9.55 6.28 -16.47
C GLU A 40 10.42 6.21 -17.72
N ASN A 41 11.20 5.14 -17.90
CA ASN A 41 11.98 4.91 -19.12
C ASN A 41 11.08 4.68 -20.35
N ALA A 42 9.90 4.09 -20.15
CA ALA A 42 8.93 3.83 -21.23
C ALA A 42 8.02 5.04 -21.51
N CYS A 43 7.56 5.72 -20.45
CA CYS A 43 6.62 6.83 -20.52
C CYS A 43 6.79 7.79 -19.33
N SER A 44 7.85 8.61 -19.41
CA SER A 44 8.21 9.60 -18.39
C SER A 44 7.05 10.50 -17.96
N GLY A 45 6.79 10.57 -16.65
CA GLY A 45 5.84 11.49 -16.03
C GLY A 45 4.36 11.18 -16.28
N ILE A 46 4.02 10.00 -16.80
CA ILE A 46 2.63 9.63 -17.12
C ILE A 46 1.98 8.83 -15.99
N VAL A 47 2.68 7.85 -15.44
CA VAL A 47 2.11 6.91 -14.47
C VAL A 47 2.52 7.31 -13.05
N SER A 48 1.52 7.55 -12.20
CA SER A 48 1.73 7.90 -10.81
C SER A 48 2.23 6.71 -9.99
N CYS A 49 2.95 7.03 -8.93
CA CYS A 49 3.39 6.08 -7.93
C CYS A 49 2.22 5.35 -7.26
N ALA A 50 1.13 6.08 -6.97
CA ALA A 50 -0.11 5.53 -6.44
C ALA A 50 -0.77 4.49 -7.37
N ASP A 51 -0.76 4.73 -8.68
CA ASP A 51 -1.29 3.75 -9.64
C ASP A 51 -0.35 2.55 -9.82
N ILE A 52 0.96 2.75 -9.80
CA ILE A 52 1.94 1.63 -9.79
C ILE A 52 1.68 0.71 -8.61
N LEU A 53 1.53 1.24 -7.40
CA LEU A 53 1.28 0.42 -6.22
C LEU A 53 -0.05 -0.33 -6.31
N THR A 54 -1.09 0.30 -6.87
CA THR A 54 -2.40 -0.33 -7.05
C THR A 54 -2.34 -1.46 -8.08
N ILE A 55 -1.64 -1.26 -9.21
CA ILE A 55 -1.45 -2.29 -10.25
C ILE A 55 -0.62 -3.44 -9.69
N ALA A 56 0.51 -3.15 -9.03
CA ALA A 56 1.39 -4.15 -8.44
C ALA A 56 0.66 -5.01 -7.38
N THR A 57 -0.24 -4.40 -6.60
CA THR A 57 -1.09 -5.12 -5.64
C THR A 57 -2.03 -6.09 -6.36
N ARG A 58 -2.73 -5.65 -7.41
CA ARG A 58 -3.60 -6.52 -8.22
C ARG A 58 -2.82 -7.67 -8.85
N ASP A 59 -1.65 -7.37 -9.43
CA ASP A 59 -0.80 -8.38 -10.06
C ASP A 59 -0.29 -9.39 -9.03
N SER A 60 0.07 -8.94 -7.83
CA SER A 60 0.49 -9.83 -6.74
C SER A 60 -0.62 -10.79 -6.30
N VAL A 61 -1.87 -10.32 -6.23
CA VAL A 61 -3.02 -11.18 -5.91
C VAL A 61 -3.27 -12.19 -7.03
N LEU A 62 -3.21 -11.76 -8.29
CA LEU A 62 -3.36 -12.66 -9.44
C LEU A 62 -2.29 -13.74 -9.45
N LEU A 63 -1.03 -13.38 -9.24
CA LEU A 63 0.11 -14.32 -9.19
C LEU A 63 0.02 -15.28 -8.01
N SER A 64 -0.67 -14.89 -6.92
CA SER A 64 -0.94 -15.75 -5.76
C SER A 64 -2.16 -16.66 -5.94
N GLY A 65 -2.76 -16.70 -7.14
CA GLY A 65 -3.94 -17.52 -7.45
C GLY A 65 -5.28 -16.86 -7.11
N GLY A 66 -5.28 -15.57 -6.80
CA GLY A 66 -6.49 -14.78 -6.56
C GLY A 66 -7.20 -14.36 -7.86
N PRO A 67 -8.33 -13.64 -7.73
CA PRO A 67 -9.08 -13.19 -8.90
C PRO A 67 -8.31 -12.15 -9.71
N ASN A 68 -8.68 -12.00 -10.98
CA ASN A 68 -8.26 -10.86 -11.80
C ASN A 68 -9.38 -9.82 -11.81
N TRP A 69 -9.03 -8.55 -11.67
CA TRP A 69 -9.97 -7.43 -11.82
C TRP A 69 -9.28 -6.25 -12.52
N LYS A 70 -10.11 -5.36 -13.09
CA LYS A 70 -9.63 -4.11 -13.66
C LYS A 70 -9.36 -3.12 -12.52
N VAL A 71 -8.18 -2.53 -12.53
CA VAL A 71 -7.82 -1.42 -11.64
C VAL A 71 -8.25 -0.10 -12.30
N PHE A 72 -9.02 0.71 -11.59
CA PHE A 72 -9.26 2.10 -11.98
C PHE A 72 -7.97 2.91 -11.79
N LEU A 73 -7.56 3.64 -12.81
CA LEU A 73 -6.35 4.47 -12.84
C LEU A 73 -6.70 5.97 -12.80
N GLY A 74 -5.69 6.81 -12.61
CA GLY A 74 -5.81 8.26 -12.51
C GLY A 74 -5.54 8.81 -11.11
N ARG A 75 -5.01 7.98 -10.18
CA ARG A 75 -4.54 8.49 -8.88
C ARG A 75 -3.35 9.42 -9.11
N ARG A 76 -3.19 10.40 -8.23
CA ARG A 76 -2.02 11.28 -8.19
C ARG A 76 -1.25 11.05 -6.92
N ASP A 77 0.04 11.34 -6.98
CA ASP A 77 0.94 11.14 -5.86
C ASP A 77 0.71 12.21 -4.79
N GLY A 78 0.76 11.78 -3.53
CA GLY A 78 0.67 12.68 -2.39
C GLY A 78 1.93 13.53 -2.27
N LEU A 79 1.79 14.76 -1.79
CA LEU A 79 2.90 15.70 -1.58
C LEU A 79 3.44 15.67 -0.14
N VAL A 80 2.70 15.03 0.77
CA VAL A 80 2.97 14.99 2.21
C VAL A 80 2.76 13.57 2.75
N ALA A 81 3.57 13.16 3.71
CA ALA A 81 3.50 11.91 4.44
C ALA A 81 3.01 12.23 5.86
N ASN A 82 2.33 11.29 6.50
CA ASN A 82 1.72 11.54 7.79
C ASN A 82 2.00 10.39 8.77
N GLN A 83 3.20 10.38 9.36
CA GLN A 83 3.57 9.36 10.36
C GLN A 83 2.57 9.27 11.52
N THR A 84 2.08 10.40 12.03
CA THR A 84 1.10 10.41 13.12
C THR A 84 -0.23 9.78 12.67
N GLY A 85 -0.67 10.08 11.46
CA GLY A 85 -1.84 9.45 10.84
C GLY A 85 -1.65 7.94 10.65
N ALA A 86 -0.48 7.50 10.20
CA ALA A 86 -0.17 6.07 10.10
C ALA A 86 -0.21 5.38 11.47
N ASN A 87 0.32 6.02 12.52
CA ASN A 87 0.25 5.50 13.89
C ASN A 87 -1.19 5.41 14.42
N SER A 88 -2.07 6.36 14.09
CA SER A 88 -3.44 6.39 14.61
C SER A 88 -4.43 5.56 13.79
N ASN A 89 -4.22 5.44 12.48
CA ASN A 89 -5.24 4.95 11.55
C ASN A 89 -5.02 3.49 11.11
N LEU A 90 -3.81 2.95 11.22
CA LEU A 90 -3.57 1.54 10.91
C LEU A 90 -4.04 0.65 12.06
N ALA A 91 -4.79 -0.40 11.74
CA ALA A 91 -5.30 -1.33 12.73
C ALA A 91 -4.18 -2.23 13.28
N GLY A 92 -4.00 -2.25 14.59
CA GLY A 92 -3.05 -3.12 15.27
C GLY A 92 -3.55 -4.57 15.42
N PRO A 93 -2.64 -5.55 15.54
CA PRO A 93 -3.00 -6.98 15.64
C PRO A 93 -3.69 -7.35 16.96
N THR A 94 -3.60 -6.50 17.98
CA THR A 94 -4.17 -6.73 19.32
C THR A 94 -5.37 -5.81 19.61
N GLU A 95 -5.87 -5.08 18.62
CA GLU A 95 -7.04 -4.22 18.80
C GLU A 95 -8.34 -5.01 18.87
N THR A 96 -9.32 -4.47 19.60
CA THR A 96 -10.66 -5.08 19.62
C THR A 96 -11.35 -4.87 18.27
N ILE A 97 -12.27 -5.77 17.93
CA ILE A 97 -13.08 -5.68 16.70
C ILE A 97 -13.78 -4.31 16.55
N GLN A 98 -14.19 -3.70 17.67
CA GLN A 98 -14.84 -2.39 17.67
C GLN A 98 -13.90 -1.27 17.20
N TYR A 99 -12.65 -1.28 17.65
CA TYR A 99 -11.65 -0.30 17.20
C TYR A 99 -11.25 -0.50 15.74
N ILE A 100 -11.10 -1.76 15.31
CA ILE A 100 -10.84 -2.10 13.91
C ILE A 100 -11.98 -1.57 13.02
N LEU A 101 -13.23 -1.85 13.39
CA LEU A 101 -14.39 -1.36 12.64
C LEU A 101 -14.41 0.17 12.58
N THR A 102 -14.15 0.86 13.69
CA THR A 102 -14.07 2.33 13.69
C THR A 102 -13.02 2.84 12.71
N LYS A 103 -11.81 2.27 12.68
CA LYS A 103 -10.75 2.66 11.75
C LYS A 103 -11.14 2.45 10.29
N PHE A 104 -11.81 1.35 9.96
CA PHE A 104 -12.31 1.09 8.61
C PHE A 104 -13.43 2.08 8.23
N THR A 105 -14.38 2.34 9.13
CA THR A 105 -15.46 3.30 8.86
C THR A 105 -14.94 4.73 8.66
N ASN A 106 -13.85 5.11 9.33
CA ASN A 106 -13.21 6.42 9.15
C ASN A 106 -12.64 6.63 7.73
N VAL A 107 -12.37 5.53 7.01
CA VAL A 107 -11.93 5.57 5.60
C VAL A 107 -13.03 5.13 4.63
N GLY A 108 -14.28 5.08 5.10
CA GLY A 108 -15.45 4.78 4.27
C GLY A 108 -15.68 3.29 3.98
N LEU A 109 -15.05 2.39 4.73
CA LEU A 109 -15.19 0.94 4.60
C LEU A 109 -16.12 0.39 5.68
N ASP A 110 -16.98 -0.55 5.32
CA ASP A 110 -17.97 -1.14 6.23
C ASP A 110 -17.53 -2.49 6.82
N LEU A 111 -18.45 -3.15 7.55
CA LEU A 111 -18.18 -4.45 8.16
C LEU A 111 -17.88 -5.54 7.13
N ILE A 112 -18.53 -5.51 5.96
CA ILE A 112 -18.28 -6.48 4.88
C ILE A 112 -16.87 -6.28 4.35
N ASP A 113 -16.42 -5.03 4.22
CA ASP A 113 -15.05 -4.70 3.82
C ASP A 113 -14.02 -5.19 4.85
N VAL A 114 -14.29 -5.02 6.16
CA VAL A 114 -13.41 -5.53 7.24
C VAL A 114 -13.21 -7.04 7.08
N VAL A 115 -14.30 -7.79 6.95
CA VAL A 115 -14.23 -9.26 6.82
C VAL A 115 -13.52 -9.67 5.54
N SER A 116 -13.85 -9.01 4.43
CA SER A 116 -13.28 -9.33 3.11
C SER A 116 -11.78 -9.03 3.04
N LEU A 117 -11.34 -7.89 3.56
CA LEU A 117 -9.93 -7.47 3.56
C LEU A 117 -9.09 -8.21 4.60
N SER A 118 -9.70 -8.68 5.70
CA SER A 118 -9.02 -9.54 6.67
C SER A 118 -8.67 -10.92 6.11
N GLY A 119 -9.36 -11.38 5.06
CA GLY A 119 -9.05 -12.65 4.38
C GLY A 119 -7.64 -12.70 3.77
N PHE A 120 -7.01 -11.55 3.50
CA PHE A 120 -5.67 -11.45 2.89
C PHE A 120 -4.59 -12.19 3.69
N VAL A 121 -4.70 -12.25 5.02
CA VAL A 121 -3.72 -12.96 5.86
C VAL A 121 -3.68 -14.47 5.61
N THR A 122 -4.65 -15.02 4.88
CA THR A 122 -4.73 -16.44 4.51
C THR A 122 -4.08 -16.72 3.14
N SER A 123 -3.90 -15.69 2.30
CA SER A 123 -3.57 -15.84 0.87
C SER A 123 -2.07 -15.83 0.56
N ILE A 124 -1.19 -15.63 1.55
CA ILE A 124 0.26 -15.72 1.36
C ILE A 124 0.66 -17.21 1.35
N LYS A 125 0.41 -17.89 0.23
CA LYS A 125 1.13 -19.12 -0.14
C LYS A 125 2.19 -18.75 -1.16
N PHE A 126 3.40 -18.46 -0.69
CA PHE A 126 4.57 -18.50 -1.57
C PHE A 126 4.82 -19.96 -1.93
N ASN A 127 4.27 -20.41 -3.05
CA ASN A 127 4.74 -21.65 -3.66
C ASN A 127 6.01 -21.30 -4.43
N GLY A 128 7.12 -21.27 -3.71
CA GLY A 128 8.45 -21.01 -4.25
C GLY A 128 9.39 -22.16 -3.89
N SER A 129 9.61 -23.04 -4.87
CA SER A 129 10.50 -24.24 -4.93
C SER A 129 9.89 -25.54 -4.43
#